data_AF-E4L725-F1
#
_entry.id   AF-E4L725-F1
#
_cell.length_a   1.000
_cell.length_b   1.000
_cell.length_c   1.000
_cell.angle_alpha   90.00
_cell.angle_beta   90.00
_cell.angle_gamma   90.00
#
_symmetry.space_group_name_H-M   'P 1'
#
loop_
_entity.id
_entity.type
_entity.pdbx_description
1 polymer ?
#
loop_
_entity_poly.entity_id
_entity_poly.type
_entity_poly.pdbx_seq_one_letter_code
_entity_poly.pdbx_strand_id
1 'polypeptide(L)'
;MMYDQTFPMYAKRMIIWLTGMLIIGTALITVIWGWKAGLAWAIGSFFHAAFFYVLRIRYFKWVSKDAEPTAIGKKIAGYAGLRFILEIVIAAVVVIYTPLNVIGLIGGLLSLPLASLLERAVNVIKK
;
A
#
# COMPACT_ATOMS: atom_id res chain seq x y z
N MET A 1 14.80 -18.43 -18.34
CA MET A 1 13.51 -18.74 -17.67
C MET A 1 12.56 -17.57 -17.91
N MET A 2 11.26 -17.82 -18.09
CA MET A 2 10.27 -16.74 -18.19
C MET A 2 9.90 -16.26 -16.79
N TYR A 3 10.10 -14.98 -16.48
CA TYR A 3 9.73 -14.41 -15.18
C TYR A 3 8.23 -14.24 -15.05
N ASP A 4 7.69 -14.63 -13.89
CA ASP A 4 6.28 -14.45 -13.56
C ASP A 4 5.88 -12.96 -13.54
N GLN A 5 4.90 -12.58 -14.35
CA GLN A 5 4.38 -11.21 -14.42
C GLN A 5 3.24 -10.96 -13.42
N THR A 6 2.87 -11.95 -12.61
CA THR A 6 1.75 -11.87 -11.66
C THR A 6 2.00 -10.76 -10.62
N PHE A 7 3.16 -10.75 -9.98
CA PHE A 7 3.52 -9.73 -8.99
C PHE A 7 3.55 -8.30 -9.56
N PRO A 8 4.30 -7.98 -10.62
CA PRO A 8 4.38 -6.59 -11.12
C PRO A 8 3.05 -6.06 -11.64
N MET A 9 2.17 -6.93 -12.15
CA MET A 9 0.80 -6.57 -12.55
C MET A 9 -0.10 -6.34 -11.34
N TYR A 10 -0.04 -7.20 -10.34
CA TYR A 10 -0.74 -7.00 -9.06
C TYR A 10 -0.30 -5.69 -8.40
N ALA A 11 1.01 -5.44 -8.27
CA ALA A 11 1.55 -4.22 -7.69
C ALA A 11 1.08 -2.97 -8.44
N LYS A 12 1.04 -3.00 -9.78
CA LYS A 12 0.50 -1.90 -10.61
C LYS A 12 -0.97 -1.62 -10.27
N ARG A 13 -1.82 -2.64 -10.17
CA ARG A 13 -3.23 -2.46 -9.81
C ARG A 13 -3.39 -1.92 -8.39
N MET A 14 -2.63 -2.44 -7.44
CA MET A 14 -2.65 -1.97 -6.05
C MET A 14 -2.27 -0.49 -5.96
N ILE A 15 -1.23 -0.05 -6.68
CA ILE A 15 -0.85 1.37 -6.72
C ILE A 15 -2.03 2.23 -7.20
N ILE A 16 -2.75 1.81 -8.25
CA ILE A 16 -3.91 2.55 -8.77
C ILE A 16 -5.02 2.62 -7.71
N TRP A 17 -5.41 1.49 -7.11
CA TRP A 17 -6.46 1.46 -6.09
C TRP A 17 -6.10 2.32 -4.88
N LEU A 18 -4.89 2.17 -4.36
CA LEU A 18 -4.41 2.92 -3.20
C LEU A 18 -4.28 4.42 -3.50
N THR A 19 -3.89 4.79 -4.71
CA THR A 19 -3.82 6.21 -5.12
C THR A 19 -5.22 6.81 -5.27
N GLY A 20 -6.17 6.04 -5.82
CA GLY A 20 -7.59 6.44 -5.86
C GLY A 20 -8.16 6.66 -4.46
N MET A 21 -7.94 5.71 -3.54
CA MET A 21 -8.36 5.83 -2.15
C MET A 21 -7.64 6.96 -1.41
N LEU A 22 -6.36 7.20 -1.70
CA LEU A 22 -5.61 8.32 -1.17
C LEU A 22 -6.31 9.63 -1.54
N ILE A 23 -6.57 9.88 -2.83
CA ILE A 23 -7.15 11.14 -3.30
C ILE A 23 -8.59 11.30 -2.80
N ILE A 24 -9.44 10.31 -3.07
CA ILE A 24 -10.88 10.38 -2.77
C ILE A 24 -11.11 10.35 -1.26
N GLY A 25 -10.45 9.44 -0.53
CA GLY A 25 -10.61 9.31 0.90
C GLY A 25 -10.07 10.53 1.66
N THR A 26 -8.95 11.11 1.23
CA THR A 26 -8.43 12.35 1.84
C THR A 26 -9.43 13.48 1.69
N ALA A 27 -10.00 13.67 0.49
CA ALA A 27 -10.98 14.71 0.24
C ALA A 27 -12.24 14.52 1.12
N LEU A 28 -12.82 13.32 1.10
CA LEU A 28 -14.03 13.00 1.88
C LEU A 28 -13.82 13.18 3.39
N ILE A 29 -12.74 12.61 3.92
CA ILE A 29 -12.46 12.68 5.37
C ILE A 29 -12.12 14.10 5.79
N THR A 30 -11.44 14.88 4.94
CA THR A 30 -11.19 16.31 5.21
C THR A 30 -12.50 17.09 5.34
N VAL A 31 -13.48 16.84 4.45
CA VAL A 31 -14.77 17.52 4.48
C VAL A 31 -15.60 17.13 5.71
N ILE A 32 -15.62 15.85 6.06
CA ILE A 32 -16.50 15.35 7.13
C ILE A 32 -15.88 15.58 8.52
N TRP A 33 -14.58 15.30 8.69
CA TRP A 33 -13.90 15.26 9.99
C TRP A 33 -12.72 16.24 10.11
N GLY A 34 -12.54 17.12 9.12
CA GLY A 34 -11.52 18.16 9.12
C GLY A 34 -10.15 17.70 8.62
N TRP A 35 -9.30 18.69 8.32
CA TRP A 35 -8.01 18.49 7.64
C TRP A 35 -7.04 17.57 8.39
N LYS A 36 -7.08 17.54 9.74
CA LYS A 36 -6.22 16.65 10.53
C LYS A 36 -6.54 15.17 10.27
N ALA A 37 -7.83 14.84 10.09
CA ALA A 37 -8.25 13.48 9.78
C ALA A 37 -7.96 13.10 8.34
N GLY A 38 -8.20 14.02 7.41
CA GLY A 38 -7.83 13.82 6.00
C GLY A 38 -6.33 13.62 5.81
N LEU A 39 -5.51 14.43 6.46
CA LEU A 39 -4.05 14.29 6.40
C LEU A 39 -3.58 12.97 7.03
N ALA A 40 -4.18 12.55 8.13
CA ALA A 40 -3.89 11.25 8.76
C ALA A 40 -4.21 10.07 7.81
N TRP A 41 -5.37 10.11 7.15
CA TRP A 41 -5.73 9.15 6.10
C TRP A 41 -4.73 9.16 4.95
N ALA A 42 -4.34 10.36 4.52
CA ALA A 42 -3.42 10.55 3.41
C ALA A 42 -2.08 9.88 3.69
N ILE A 43 -1.52 10.06 4.90
CA ILE A 43 -0.26 9.44 5.32
C ILE A 43 -0.34 7.91 5.22
N GLY A 44 -1.39 7.31 5.79
CA GLY A 44 -1.56 5.86 5.77
C GLY A 44 -1.73 5.29 4.36
N SER A 45 -2.59 5.90 3.54
CA SER A 45 -2.84 5.43 2.17
C SER A 45 -1.63 5.66 1.24
N PHE A 46 -0.95 6.80 1.41
CA PHE A 46 0.26 7.13 0.65
C PHE A 46 1.39 6.15 0.96
N PHE A 47 1.59 5.80 2.24
CA PHE A 47 2.61 4.82 2.63
C PHE A 47 2.45 3.51 1.85
N HIS A 48 1.24 2.98 1.73
CA HIS A 48 0.98 1.75 0.97
C HIS A 48 1.25 1.91 -0.52
N ALA A 49 0.78 3.00 -1.13
CA ALA A 49 1.01 3.26 -2.56
C ALA A 49 2.51 3.38 -2.87
N ALA A 50 3.25 4.14 -2.05
CA ALA A 50 4.69 4.30 -2.14
C ALA A 50 5.42 2.98 -1.93
N PHE A 51 4.99 2.16 -0.95
CA PHE A 51 5.55 0.84 -0.69
C PHE A 51 5.47 -0.06 -1.93
N PHE A 52 4.29 -0.19 -2.54
CA PHE A 52 4.12 -1.02 -3.74
C PHE A 52 4.89 -0.47 -4.94
N TYR A 53 4.96 0.86 -5.08
CA TYR A 53 5.77 1.50 -6.12
C TYR A 53 7.25 1.13 -5.99
N VAL A 54 7.82 1.29 -4.80
CA VAL A 54 9.21 0.93 -4.50
C VAL A 54 9.45 -0.56 -4.71
N LEU A 55 8.55 -1.42 -4.21
CA LEU A 55 8.70 -2.87 -4.33
C LEU A 55 8.62 -3.33 -5.79
N ARG A 56 7.78 -2.69 -6.61
CA ARG A 56 7.71 -2.94 -8.06
C ARG A 56 9.00 -2.55 -8.77
N ILE A 57 9.63 -1.44 -8.41
CA ILE A 57 10.96 -1.06 -8.94
C ILE A 57 12.02 -2.09 -8.53
N ARG A 58 12.03 -2.48 -7.25
CA ARG A 58 12.96 -3.49 -6.72
C ARG A 58 12.80 -4.83 -7.43
N TYR A 59 11.56 -5.24 -7.73
CA TYR A 59 11.27 -6.43 -8.51
C TYR A 59 11.98 -6.41 -9.86
N PHE A 60 11.76 -5.37 -10.68
CA PHE A 60 12.40 -5.27 -11.99
C PHE A 60 13.93 -5.19 -11.89
N LYS A 61 14.47 -4.56 -10.83
CA LYS A 61 15.91 -4.55 -10.57
C LYS A 61 16.48 -5.93 -10.20
N TRP A 62 15.70 -6.81 -9.60
CA TRP A 62 16.14 -8.19 -9.35
C TRP A 62 16.03 -9.05 -10.60
N VAL A 63 14.95 -8.88 -11.37
CA VAL A 63 14.79 -9.53 -12.68
C VAL A 63 15.92 -9.15 -13.63
N SER A 64 16.31 -7.88 -13.69
CA SER A 64 17.42 -7.41 -14.53
C SER A 64 18.80 -7.89 -14.09
N LYS A 65 18.90 -8.53 -12.92
CA LYS A 65 20.13 -9.13 -12.38
C LYS A 65 20.11 -10.66 -12.49
N ASP A 66 19.17 -11.20 -13.25
CA ASP A 66 18.93 -12.63 -13.40
C ASP A 66 18.80 -13.39 -12.07
N ALA A 67 18.24 -12.73 -11.04
CA ALA A 67 18.03 -13.37 -9.75
C ALA A 67 16.98 -14.48 -9.85
N GLU A 68 17.23 -15.62 -9.20
CA GLU A 68 16.29 -16.74 -9.22
C GLU A 68 14.87 -16.35 -8.79
N PRO A 69 13.82 -16.85 -9.46
CA PRO A 69 12.43 -16.52 -9.12
C PRO A 69 12.06 -16.81 -7.66
N THR A 70 12.57 -17.92 -7.11
CA THR A 70 12.37 -18.30 -5.69
C THR A 70 13.01 -17.30 -4.74
N ALA A 71 14.19 -16.78 -5.06
CA ALA A 71 14.88 -15.75 -4.29
C ALA A 71 14.13 -14.41 -4.36
N ILE A 72 13.57 -14.06 -5.52
CA ILE A 72 12.70 -12.89 -5.68
C ILE A 72 11.44 -13.03 -4.82
N GLY A 73 10.79 -14.18 -4.83
CA GLY A 73 9.61 -14.48 -4.01
C GLY A 73 9.90 -14.32 -2.51
N LYS A 74 11.02 -14.87 -2.01
CA LYS A 74 11.46 -14.70 -0.62
C LYS A 74 11.67 -13.23 -0.25
N LYS A 75 12.30 -12.45 -1.14
CA LYS A 75 12.48 -11.01 -0.93
C LYS A 75 11.15 -10.29 -0.84
N ILE A 76 10.23 -10.53 -1.78
CA ILE A 76 8.88 -9.93 -1.77
C ILE A 76 8.16 -10.24 -0.44
N ALA A 77 8.18 -11.49 0.01
CA ALA A 77 7.59 -11.89 1.28
C ALA A 77 8.23 -11.16 2.47
N GLY A 78 9.57 -11.04 2.48
CA GLY A 78 10.30 -10.27 3.49
C GLY A 78 9.90 -8.79 3.51
N TYR A 79 9.77 -8.16 2.34
CA TYR A 79 9.30 -6.78 2.24
C TYR A 79 7.84 -6.62 2.71
N ALA A 80 6.98 -7.59 2.42
CA ALA A 80 5.59 -7.57 2.91
C ALA A 80 5.53 -7.65 4.44
N GLY A 81 6.39 -8.45 5.08
CA GLY A 81 6.54 -8.48 6.54
C GLY A 81 7.10 -7.16 7.10
N LEU A 82 8.13 -6.61 6.46
CA LEU A 82 8.70 -5.32 6.84
C LEU A 82 7.67 -4.19 6.77
N ARG A 83 6.79 -4.20 5.76
CA ARG A 83 5.70 -3.23 5.62
C ARG A 83 4.86 -3.16 6.89
N PHE A 84 4.46 -4.30 7.44
CA PHE A 84 3.66 -4.38 8.66
C PHE A 84 4.38 -3.75 9.87
N ILE A 85 5.68 -3.99 10.03
CA ILE A 85 6.47 -3.36 11.09
C ILE A 85 6.51 -1.83 10.90
N LEU A 86 6.72 -1.38 9.66
CA LEU A 86 6.72 0.05 9.33
C LEU A 86 5.35 0.71 9.57
N GLU A 87 4.23 0.02 9.30
CA GLU A 87 2.89 0.50 9.63
C GLU A 87 2.74 0.78 11.13
N ILE A 88 3.20 -0.15 11.98
CA ILE A 88 3.17 0.00 13.44
C ILE A 88 4.03 1.19 13.88
N VAL A 89 5.24 1.31 13.34
CA VAL A 89 6.13 2.42 13.66
C VAL A 89 5.52 3.76 13.23
N ILE A 90 4.95 3.84 12.02
CA ILE A 90 4.25 5.04 11.54
C ILE A 90 3.08 5.38 12.45
N ALA A 91 2.28 4.38 12.84
CA ALA A 91 1.16 4.56 13.75
C ALA A 91 1.62 5.13 15.09
N ALA A 92 2.66 4.53 15.70
CA ALA A 92 3.23 5.01 16.95
C ALA A 92 3.77 6.43 16.83
N VAL A 93 4.54 6.74 15.77
CA VAL A 93 5.12 8.07 15.56
C VAL A 93 4.04 9.12 15.40
N VAL A 94 3.01 8.85 14.59
CA VAL A 94 1.91 9.79 14.37
C VAL A 94 1.11 10.02 15.65
N VAL A 95 0.79 8.95 16.39
CA VAL A 95 0.01 9.05 17.65
C VAL A 95 0.78 9.80 18.74
N ILE A 96 2.09 9.55 18.89
CA ILE A 96 2.89 10.13 19.97
C ILE A 96 3.27 11.58 19.66
N TYR A 97 3.68 11.87 18.42
CA TYR A 97 4.39 13.12 18.10
C TYR A 97 3.57 14.12 17.30
N THR A 98 2.35 13.78 16.90
CA THR A 98 1.55 14.66 16.05
C THR A 98 0.13 14.85 16.59
N PRO A 99 -0.52 16.00 16.33
CA PRO A 99 -1.91 16.21 16.70
C PRO A 99 -2.89 15.60 15.67
N LEU A 100 -2.45 14.64 14.87
CA LEU A 100 -3.26 14.03 13.81
C LEU A 100 -4.31 13.08 14.37
N ASN A 101 -5.40 12.92 13.63
CA ASN A 101 -6.51 12.09 14.08
C ASN A 101 -6.17 10.60 13.91
N VAL A 102 -6.22 9.85 15.02
CA VAL A 102 -5.90 8.41 15.06
C VAL A 102 -6.85 7.59 14.18
N ILE A 103 -8.14 7.92 14.16
CA ILE A 103 -9.13 7.21 13.34
C ILE A 103 -8.85 7.45 11.85
N GLY A 104 -8.51 8.68 11.47
CA GLY A 104 -8.08 9.00 10.11
C GLY A 104 -6.86 8.18 9.69
N LEU A 105 -5.86 8.06 10.57
CA LEU A 105 -4.66 7.25 10.32
C LEU A 105 -4.99 5.76 10.16
N ILE A 106 -5.76 5.19 11.08
CA ILE A 106 -6.19 3.80 11.01
C ILE A 106 -6.95 3.55 9.71
N GLY A 107 -7.88 4.44 9.34
CA GLY A 107 -8.58 4.37 8.06
C GLY A 107 -7.62 4.35 6.87
N GLY A 108 -6.63 5.25 6.87
CA GLY A 108 -5.60 5.30 5.84
C GLY A 108 -4.77 4.02 5.76
N LEU A 109 -4.41 3.43 6.90
CA LEU A 109 -3.69 2.15 6.94
C LEU A 109 -4.59 0.96 6.50
N LEU A 110 -5.89 1.01 6.77
CA LEU A 110 -6.87 0.02 6.32
C LEU A 110 -7.24 0.14 4.83
N SER A 111 -6.77 1.18 4.12
CA SER A 111 -6.93 1.29 2.67
C SER A 111 -6.34 0.08 1.93
N LEU A 112 -5.27 -0.53 2.44
CA LEU A 112 -4.65 -1.70 1.82
C LEU A 112 -5.51 -2.97 1.89
N PRO A 113 -5.96 -3.45 3.07
CA PRO A 113 -6.84 -4.60 3.12
C PRO A 113 -8.13 -4.35 2.32
N LEU A 114 -8.68 -3.13 2.36
CA LEU A 114 -9.84 -2.77 1.55
C LEU A 114 -9.55 -2.88 0.05
N ALA A 115 -8.45 -2.28 -0.42
CA ALA A 115 -8.04 -2.35 -1.82
C ALA A 115 -7.76 -3.79 -2.27
N SER A 116 -7.23 -4.63 -1.39
CA SER A 116 -7.01 -6.06 -1.66
C SER A 116 -8.32 -6.83 -1.82
N LEU A 117 -9.33 -6.54 -1.01
CA LEU A 117 -10.66 -7.14 -1.14
C LEU A 117 -11.35 -6.70 -2.43
N LEU A 118 -11.29 -5.40 -2.77
CA LEU A 118 -11.86 -4.86 -4.00
C LEU A 118 -11.17 -5.44 -5.25
N GLU A 119 -9.85 -5.56 -5.22
CA GLU A 119 -9.08 -6.14 -6.33
C GLU A 119 -9.49 -7.60 -6.59
N ARG A 120 -9.66 -8.39 -5.52
CA ARG A 120 -10.14 -9.76 -5.62
C ARG A 120 -11.57 -9.83 -6.15
N ALA A 121 -12.48 -9.01 -5.62
CA ALA A 121 -13.87 -8.97 -6.06
C ALA A 121 -13.98 -8.64 -7.57
N VAL A 122 -13.25 -7.62 -8.03
CA VAL A 122 -13.24 -7.22 -9.45
C VAL A 122 -12.68 -8.32 -10.34
N ASN A 123 -11.66 -9.06 -9.90
CA ASN A 123 -11.09 -10.14 -10.70
C ASN A 123 -11.97 -11.40 -10.71
N VAL A 124 -12.77 -11.65 -9.67
CA VAL A 124 -13.76 -12.74 -9.66
C VAL A 124 -14.90 -12.45 -10.63
N ILE A 125 -15.39 -11.21 -10.67
CA ILE A 125 -16.51 -10.79 -11.54
C ILE A 125 -16.14 -10.80 -13.03
N LYS A 126 -14.85 -10.68 -13.36
CA LYS A 126 -14.35 -10.67 -14.74
C LYS A 126 -14.05 -12.06 -15.32
N LYS A 127 -14.25 -13.12 -14.54
CA LYS A 127 -14.22 -14.51 -15.03
C LYS A 127 -15.60 -14.93 -15.50
#